data_AF-A0A934P177-F1
#
_entry.id   AF-A0A934P177-F1
#
_cell.length_a   1.000
_cell.length_b   1.000
_cell.length_c   1.000
_cell.angle_alpha   90.00
_cell.angle_beta   90.00
_cell.angle_gamma   90.00
#
_symmetry.space_group_name_H-M   'P 1'
#
loop_
_entity.id
_entity.type
_entity.pdbx_description
1 polymer ?
#
loop_
_entity_poly.entity_id
_entity_poly.type
_entity_poly.pdbx_seq_one_letter_code
_entity_poly.pdbx_strand_id
1 'polypeptide(L)' 'MPGGARATLPADRAADLAALVVAERECCVFLDFTMVFRDRAVELTVTAPPGAEVLVSELMR' A
#
# COMPACT_ATOMS: atom_id res chain seq x y z
N MET A 1 9.60 6.62 5.95
CA MET A 1 8.60 7.65 6.33
C MET A 1 8.02 7.22 7.67
N PRO A 2 7.84 8.10 8.66
CA PRO A 2 7.20 7.70 9.91
C PRO A 2 5.77 7.24 9.59
N GLY A 3 5.41 6.00 9.96
CA GLY A 3 4.07 5.44 9.84
C GLY A 3 3.61 4.93 8.48
N GLY A 4 4.44 5.01 7.44
CA GLY A 4 4.14 4.42 6.13
C GLY A 4 4.92 3.13 5.89
N ALA A 5 4.52 2.39 4.86
CA ALA A 5 5.23 1.19 4.43
C ALA A 5 5.37 1.12 2.90
N ARG A 6 6.35 0.37 2.41
CA ARG A 6 6.63 0.24 0.98
C ARG A 6 6.93 -1.21 0.63
N ALA A 7 6.30 -1.70 -0.42
CA ALA A 7 6.51 -3.02 -0.96
C ALA A 7 6.79 -2.95 -2.46
N THR A 8 7.64 -3.83 -2.96
CA THR A 8 7.89 -3.99 -4.40
C THR A 8 7.48 -5.39 -4.78
N LEU A 9 6.57 -5.51 -5.75
CA LEU A 9 6.06 -6.78 -6.25
C LEU A 9 6.30 -6.90 -7.76
N PRO A 10 6.34 -8.13 -8.30
CA PRO A 10 6.27 -8.37 -9.73
C PRO A 10 5.03 -7.70 -10.38
N ALA A 11 5.19 -7.15 -11.59
CA ALA A 11 4.13 -6.40 -12.26
C ALA A 11 2.92 -7.25 -12.68
N ASP A 12 3.08 -8.57 -12.82
CA ASP A 12 1.97 -9.49 -13.07
C ASP A 12 0.98 -9.56 -11.89
N ARG A 13 1.41 -9.18 -10.67
CA ARG A 13 0.56 -9.07 -9.48
C ARG A 13 -0.15 -7.72 -9.36
N ALA A 14 0.03 -6.81 -10.31
CA ALA A 14 -0.48 -5.45 -10.18
C ALA A 14 -2.01 -5.35 -10.17
N ALA A 15 -2.72 -6.23 -10.90
CA ALA A 15 -4.18 -6.26 -10.88
C ALA A 15 -4.71 -6.67 -9.49
N ASP A 16 -4.13 -7.72 -8.92
CA ASP A 16 -4.46 -8.17 -7.55
C ASP A 16 -4.14 -7.08 -6.52
N LEU A 17 -3.00 -6.40 -6.69
CA LEU A 17 -2.58 -5.32 -5.81
C LEU A 17 -3.51 -4.11 -5.90
N ALA A 18 -3.99 -3.77 -7.11
CA ALA A 18 -4.95 -2.70 -7.30
C ALA A 18 -6.31 -3.03 -6.65
N ALA A 19 -6.78 -4.28 -6.77
CA ALA A 19 -8.00 -4.72 -6.11
C ALA A 19 -7.88 -4.64 -4.58
N LEU A 20 -6.75 -5.05 -4.02
CA LEU A 20 -6.46 -4.90 -2.59
C LEU A 20 -6.49 -3.43 -2.17
N VAL A 21 -5.81 -2.54 -2.90
CA VAL A 21 -5.80 -1.09 -2.60
C VAL A 21 -7.20 -0.50 -2.60
N VAL A 22 -8.07 -0.92 -3.54
CA VAL A 22 -9.47 -0.44 -3.56
C VAL A 22 -10.22 -0.90 -2.30
N ALA A 23 -10.14 -2.18 -1.95
CA ALA A 23 -10.78 -2.71 -0.74
C ALA A 23 -10.26 -2.01 0.53
N GLU A 24 -8.95 -1.76 0.62
CA GLU A 24 -8.35 -1.09 1.77
C GLU A 24 -8.69 0.39 1.85
N ARG A 25 -8.86 1.09 0.72
CA ARG A 25 -9.35 2.48 0.73
C ARG A 25 -10.79 2.59 1.22
N GLU A 26 -11.61 1.58 1.00
CA GLU A 26 -12.99 1.52 1.53
C GLU A 26 -12.99 1.28 3.05
N CYS A 27 -12.12 0.39 3.54
CA CYS A 27 -12.01 0.05 4.96
C CYS A 27 -11.27 1.12 5.79
N CYS A 28 -10.19 1.68 5.22
CA CYS A 28 -9.22 2.55 5.89
C CYS A 28 -9.02 3.87 5.13
N VAL A 29 -10.02 4.75 5.17
CA VAL A 29 -10.03 6.04 4.44
C VAL A 29 -8.84 6.98 4.74
N PHE A 30 -8.17 6.77 5.87
CA PHE A 30 -7.01 7.57 6.29
C PHE A 30 -5.70 7.13 5.67
N LEU A 31 -5.64 5.95 5.03
CA LEU A 31 -4.46 5.46 4.33
C LEU A 31 -4.42 6.01 2.91
N ASP A 32 -3.27 6.54 2.52
CA ASP A 32 -3.00 6.87 1.13
C ASP A 32 -2.13 5.78 0.50
N PHE A 33 -2.47 5.43 -0.74
CA PHE A 33 -1.83 4.34 -1.48
C PHE A 33 -1.37 4.86 -2.82
N THR A 34 -0.07 4.74 -3.09
CA THR A 34 0.53 5.12 -4.36
C THR A 34 1.16 3.89 -5.02
N MET A 35 0.72 3.56 -6.22
CA MET A 35 1.30 2.50 -7.06
C MET A 35 2.12 3.11 -8.18
N VAL A 36 3.39 2.69 -8.30
CA VAL A 36 4.31 3.14 -9.34
C VAL A 36 4.80 1.94 -10.12
N PHE A 37 4.54 1.93 -11.43
CA PHE A 37 5.05 0.89 -12.32
C PHE A 37 6.47 1.23 -12.78
N ARG A 38 7.36 0.24 -12.66
CA ARG A 38 8.78 0.33 -13.04
C ARG A 38 9.17 -0.99 -13.72
N ASP A 39 9.39 -0.94 -15.03
CA ASP A 39 9.74 -2.11 -15.84
C ASP A 39 8.81 -3.32 -15.62
N ARG A 40 9.30 -4.35 -14.91
CA ARG A 40 8.56 -5.57 -14.56
C ARG A 40 8.15 -5.65 -13.09
N ALA A 41 8.17 -4.53 -12.39
CA ALA A 41 7.76 -4.42 -11.01
C ALA A 41 6.71 -3.31 -10.82
N VAL A 42 5.93 -3.47 -9.76
CA VAL A 42 5.07 -2.45 -9.20
C VAL A 42 5.55 -2.14 -7.78
N GLU A 43 5.77 -0.87 -7.51
CA GLU A 43 6.10 -0.38 -6.18
C GLU A 43 4.82 0.19 -5.57
N LEU A 44 4.41 -0.37 -4.44
CA LEU A 44 3.32 0.15 -3.62
C LEU A 44 3.92 0.91 -2.44
N THR A 45 3.50 2.15 -2.27
CA THR A 45 3.75 2.94 -1.07
C THR A 45 2.43 3.18 -0.37
N VAL A 46 2.40 2.86 0.92
CA VAL A 46 1.30 3.16 1.83
C VAL A 46 1.77 4.24 2.78
N THR A 47 1.04 5.35 2.86
CA THR A 47 1.30 6.40 3.85
C THR A 47 0.10 6.50 4.77
N ALA A 48 0.37 6.68 6.06
CA ALA A 48 -0.65 6.89 7.06
C ALA A 48 -0.37 8.19 7.83
N PRO A 49 -1.42 8.85 8.34
CA PRO A 49 -1.26 9.99 9.21
C PRO A 49 -0.51 9.59 10.50
N PRO A 50 0.19 10.54 11.15
CA PRO A 50 0.89 10.30 12.41
C PRO A 50 -0.05 9.70 13.45
N GLY A 51 0.36 8.62 14.10
CA GLY A 51 -0.46 7.89 15.08
C GLY A 51 -1.26 6.68 14.54
N ALA A 52 -1.26 6.44 13.23
CA ALA A 52 -1.83 5.23 12.61
C ALA A 52 -0.78 4.15 12.28
N GLU A 53 0.46 4.33 12.77
CA GLU A 53 1.61 3.45 12.53
C GLU A 53 1.32 1.98 12.89
N VAL A 54 0.60 1.76 13.99
CA VAL A 54 0.25 0.43 14.50
C VAL A 54 -0.70 -0.30 13.53
N LEU A 55 -1.65 0.41 12.93
CA LEU A 55 -2.59 -0.17 11.95
C LEU A 55 -1.87 -0.57 10.66
N VAL A 56 -0.93 0.23 10.19
CA VAL A 56 -0.12 -0.10 8.99
C VAL A 56 0.76 -1.33 9.22
N SER A 57 1.33 -1.48 10.43
CA SER A 57 2.15 -2.66 10.73
C SER A 57 1.34 -3.96 10.76
N GLU A 58 0.07 -3.92 11.16
CA GLU A 58 -0.81 -5.10 11.16
C GLU A 58 -1.22 -5.51 9.74
N LEU A 59 -1.41 -4.55 8.83
CA LEU A 59 -1.80 -4.81 7.43
C LEU A 59 -0.67 -5.41 6.58
N MET A 60 0.58 -5.22 6.99
CA MET A 60 1.78 -5.65 6.28
C MET A 60 2.37 -6.98 6.77
N ARG A 61 1.71 -7.63 7.72
CA ARG A 61 2.11 -8.93 8.26
C ARG A 61 1.61 -10.09 7.41
#